data_AF-R9M6L7-F1
#
_entry.id   AF-R9M6L7-F1
#
_cell.length_a   1.000
_cell.length_b   1.000
_cell.length_c   1.000
_cell.angle_alpha   90.00
_cell.angle_beta   90.00
_cell.angle_gamma   90.00
#
_symmetry.space_group_name_H-M   'P 1'
#
loop_
_entity.id
_entity.type
_entity.pdbx_description
1 polymer ?
#
loop_
_entity_poly.entity_id
_entity_poly.type
_entity_poly.pdbx_seq_one_letter_code
_entity_poly.pdbx_strand_id
1 'polypeptide(L)'
;MKNLALRYFSVAFLLAFALVLAPTNIASAAGDTSTGFIDEIEPRYTGISKLGANLTINSNGAAQCWGEVRSRSGYTSTLTVSLQQDGTTIKSWSVYGGGLRTVDESYTVEKGHSYQVIASVVVKDSKGTVVDRTSEESRVQSY
;
A
#
# COMPACT_ATOMS: atom_id res chain seq x y z
N MET A 1 -9.95 42.53 -14.51
CA MET A 1 -11.02 42.63 -15.53
C MET A 1 -10.49 42.00 -16.81
N LYS A 2 -11.17 40.94 -17.27
CA LYS A 2 -11.43 40.45 -18.66
C LYS A 2 -10.39 40.87 -19.71
N ASN A 3 -9.82 39.95 -20.51
CA ASN A 3 -10.30 39.57 -21.86
C ASN A 3 -9.53 38.29 -22.23
N LEU A 4 -10.07 37.08 -22.48
CA LEU A 4 -11.25 36.66 -23.26
C LEU A 4 -11.27 37.18 -24.71
N ALA A 5 -10.23 36.88 -25.49
CA ALA A 5 -10.28 36.93 -26.95
C ALA A 5 -9.55 35.75 -27.63
N LEU A 6 -9.29 34.67 -26.88
CA LEU A 6 -8.82 33.37 -27.39
C LEU A 6 -10.00 32.58 -27.99
N ARG A 7 -10.73 33.20 -28.92
CA ARG A 7 -11.92 32.62 -29.58
C ARG A 7 -11.96 32.84 -31.10
N TYR A 8 -10.89 33.35 -31.70
CA TYR A 8 -10.78 33.48 -33.15
C TYR A 8 -10.23 32.22 -33.85
N PHE A 9 -10.10 31.10 -33.11
CA PHE A 9 -9.63 29.82 -33.67
C PHE A 9 -10.72 29.04 -34.44
N SER A 10 -11.91 29.62 -34.68
CA SER A 10 -13.05 28.89 -35.25
C SER A 10 -13.45 29.27 -36.68
N VAL A 11 -12.79 30.21 -37.36
CA VAL A 11 -13.19 30.58 -38.72
C VAL A 11 -11.98 30.87 -39.61
N ALA A 12 -11.29 29.80 -40.01
CA ALA A 12 -10.43 29.80 -41.19
C ALA A 12 -10.53 28.43 -41.88
N PHE A 13 -11.78 28.03 -42.11
CA PHE A 13 -12.16 27.01 -43.07
C PHE A 13 -12.16 27.68 -44.45
N LEU A 14 -11.35 27.18 -45.39
CA LEU A 14 -11.48 27.25 -46.86
C LEU A 14 -10.14 27.47 -47.56
N LEU A 15 -9.59 26.39 -48.12
CA LEU A 15 -8.94 26.26 -49.44
C LEU A 15 -7.96 25.07 -49.37
N ALA A 16 -8.44 23.86 -49.66
CA ALA A 16 -8.40 23.26 -51.00
C ALA A 16 -7.08 22.53 -51.27
N PHE A 17 -7.05 21.22 -50.98
CA PHE A 17 -6.43 20.27 -51.90
C PHE A 17 -7.06 18.89 -51.71
N ALA A 18 -7.74 18.42 -52.76
CA ALA A 18 -8.34 17.11 -52.86
C ALA A 18 -7.29 16.09 -53.38
N LEU A 19 -7.65 14.80 -53.30
CA LEU A 19 -6.95 13.61 -53.83
C LEU A 19 -5.71 13.20 -53.00
N VAL A 20 -5.58 11.99 -52.46
CA VAL A 20 -5.82 10.66 -53.05
C VAL A 20 -6.19 9.65 -51.96
N LEU A 21 -7.28 8.90 -52.13
CA LEU A 21 -7.52 7.65 -51.42
C LEU A 21 -6.67 6.55 -52.09
N ALA A 22 -5.90 5.80 -51.29
CA ALA A 22 -5.46 4.45 -51.63
C ALA A 22 -5.57 3.56 -50.37
N PRO A 23 -6.06 2.30 -50.48
CA PRO A 23 -6.36 1.46 -49.33
C PRO A 23 -5.14 0.66 -48.82
N THR A 24 -5.12 0.48 -47.50
CA THR A 24 -4.64 -0.67 -46.70
C THR A 24 -3.21 -1.20 -46.88
N ASN A 25 -2.44 -1.13 -45.79
CA ASN A 25 -1.70 -2.27 -45.24
C ASN A 25 -1.86 -2.25 -43.71
N ILE A 26 -2.65 -3.17 -43.14
CA ILE A 26 -2.60 -3.46 -41.71
C ILE A 26 -1.44 -4.44 -41.53
N ALA A 27 -0.28 -3.95 -41.11
CA ALA A 27 0.76 -4.82 -40.59
C ALA A 27 0.38 -5.14 -39.13
N SER A 28 -0.15 -6.33 -38.88
CA SER A 28 -0.25 -6.88 -37.53
C SER A 28 1.16 -7.16 -37.02
N ALA A 29 1.66 -6.37 -36.07
CA ALA A 29 2.78 -6.80 -35.25
C ALA A 29 2.29 -7.94 -34.36
N ALA A 30 2.64 -9.17 -34.74
CA ALA A 30 2.48 -10.35 -33.92
C ALA A 30 3.45 -10.25 -32.72
N GLY A 31 2.88 -10.44 -31.53
CA GLY A 31 3.49 -11.03 -30.34
C GLY A 31 4.85 -10.50 -29.87
N ASP A 32 4.83 -9.77 -28.76
CA ASP A 32 5.40 -10.34 -27.53
C ASP A 32 4.83 -9.60 -26.31
N THR A 33 3.64 -10.01 -25.85
CA THR A 33 3.28 -9.73 -24.46
C THR A 33 3.95 -10.82 -23.64
N SER A 34 5.26 -10.69 -23.44
CA SER A 34 5.91 -11.32 -22.31
C SER A 34 5.32 -10.66 -21.08
N THR A 35 4.21 -11.20 -20.59
CA THR A 35 3.75 -11.00 -19.22
C THR A 35 4.86 -11.59 -18.36
N GLY A 36 5.91 -10.80 -18.16
CA GLY A 36 6.92 -11.09 -17.17
C GLY A 36 6.16 -11.24 -15.88
N PHE A 37 6.14 -12.45 -15.35
CA PHE A 37 5.88 -12.64 -13.95
C PHE A 37 6.91 -11.75 -13.26
N ILE A 38 6.48 -10.58 -12.80
CA ILE A 38 7.17 -9.92 -11.72
C ILE A 38 7.04 -10.91 -10.58
N ASP A 39 8.05 -11.76 -10.41
CA ASP A 39 8.24 -12.47 -9.15
C ASP A 39 8.20 -11.35 -8.11
N GLU A 40 7.12 -11.31 -7.35
CA GLU A 40 6.98 -10.40 -6.22
C GLU A 40 8.22 -10.62 -5.37
N ILE A 41 9.08 -9.60 -5.29
CA ILE A 41 10.33 -9.69 -4.55
C ILE A 41 9.92 -9.80 -3.07
N GLU A 42 9.73 -11.03 -2.60
CA GLU A 42 9.40 -11.27 -1.20
C GLU A 42 10.61 -10.91 -0.34
N PRO A 43 10.42 -10.11 0.72
CA PRO A 43 11.49 -9.80 1.65
C PRO A 43 12.08 -11.09 2.25
N ARG A 44 13.39 -11.29 2.07
CA ARG A 44 14.10 -12.43 2.67
C ARG A 44 14.49 -12.12 4.12
N TYR A 45 13.48 -12.14 5.00
CA TYR A 45 13.70 -12.00 6.44
C TYR A 45 14.35 -13.25 7.05
N THR A 46 15.26 -13.05 8.01
CA THR A 46 16.01 -14.14 8.64
C THR A 46 15.14 -14.93 9.61
N GLY A 47 14.43 -14.23 10.48
CA GLY A 47 13.71 -14.79 11.62
C GLY A 47 12.20 -14.86 11.45
N ILE A 48 11.61 -14.23 10.43
CA ILE A 48 10.18 -14.31 10.12
C ILE A 48 9.92 -14.81 8.71
N SER A 49 8.70 -15.29 8.47
CA SER A 49 8.20 -15.68 7.15
C SER A 49 6.99 -14.87 6.71
N LYS A 50 6.44 -14.03 7.61
CA LYS A 50 5.27 -13.20 7.34
C LYS A 50 5.23 -12.04 8.32
N LEU A 51 4.89 -10.87 7.81
CA LEU A 51 4.43 -9.71 8.56
C LEU A 51 3.23 -9.12 7.80
N GLY A 52 2.23 -8.62 8.50
CA GLY A 52 1.09 -7.99 7.87
C GLY A 52 0.41 -6.98 8.79
N ALA A 53 -0.27 -6.02 8.17
CA ALA A 53 -1.00 -4.96 8.82
C ALA A 53 -2.34 -4.74 8.11
N ASN A 54 -3.40 -4.48 8.88
CA ASN A 54 -4.68 -4.08 8.32
C ASN A 54 -5.40 -3.12 9.25
N LEU A 55 -6.19 -2.24 8.66
CA LEU A 55 -7.07 -1.32 9.34
C LEU A 55 -8.47 -1.49 8.74
N THR A 56 -9.49 -1.42 9.57
CA THR A 56 -10.88 -1.24 9.11
C THR A 56 -11.56 -0.28 10.06
N ILE A 57 -12.23 0.75 9.54
CA ILE A 57 -13.01 1.68 10.36
C ILE A 57 -14.48 1.54 10.01
N ASN A 58 -15.32 1.28 11.01
CA ASN A 58 -16.76 1.20 10.80
C ASN A 58 -17.44 2.59 10.86
N SER A 59 -18.73 2.65 10.55
CA SER A 59 -19.51 3.90 10.51
C SER A 59 -19.60 4.64 11.86
N ASN A 60 -19.29 3.97 12.96
CA ASN A 60 -19.31 4.53 14.32
C ASN A 60 -17.93 4.98 14.79
N GLY A 61 -16.89 4.83 13.94
CA GLY A 61 -15.53 5.24 14.25
C GLY A 61 -14.76 4.24 15.07
N ALA A 62 -15.23 2.99 15.18
CA ALA A 62 -14.42 1.94 15.75
C ALA A 62 -13.40 1.47 14.70
N ALA A 63 -12.14 1.83 14.91
CA ALA A 63 -11.00 1.40 14.14
C ALA A 63 -10.50 0.05 14.65
N GLN A 64 -10.72 -1.00 13.87
CA GLN A 64 -10.14 -2.32 14.09
C GLN A 64 -8.71 -2.34 13.55
N CYS A 65 -7.75 -2.46 14.46
CA CYS A 65 -6.32 -2.42 14.19
C CYS A 65 -5.74 -3.82 14.29
N TRP A 66 -5.35 -4.37 13.14
CA TRP A 66 -4.87 -5.73 13.04
C TRP A 66 -3.42 -5.78 12.60
N GLY A 67 -2.64 -6.68 13.18
CA GLY A 67 -1.31 -7.03 12.70
C GLY A 67 -0.93 -8.47 13.05
N GLU A 68 -0.11 -9.07 12.21
CA GLU A 68 0.33 -10.47 12.34
C GLU A 68 1.82 -10.58 12.08
N VAL A 69 2.50 -11.41 12.86
CA VAL A 69 3.85 -11.89 12.55
C VAL A 69 3.89 -13.41 12.66
N ARG A 70 4.62 -14.05 11.74
CA ARG A 70 4.99 -15.47 11.85
C ARG A 70 6.51 -15.61 11.95
N SER A 71 6.99 -15.84 13.17
CA SER A 71 8.39 -16.17 13.43
C SER A 71 8.72 -17.60 13.02
N ARG A 72 9.91 -17.80 12.45
CA ARG A 72 10.49 -19.11 12.16
C ARG A 72 10.89 -19.80 13.47
N SER A 73 11.05 -21.13 13.41
CA SER A 73 11.49 -21.92 14.58
C SER A 73 12.84 -21.42 15.11
N GLY A 74 12.98 -21.34 16.43
CA GLY A 74 14.20 -20.83 17.10
C GLY A 74 14.29 -19.30 17.23
N TYR A 75 13.32 -18.56 16.68
CA TYR A 75 13.22 -17.11 16.80
C TYR A 75 12.02 -16.68 17.64
N THR A 76 12.15 -15.53 18.29
CA THR A 76 11.05 -14.83 18.94
C THR A 76 10.89 -13.43 18.35
N SER A 77 9.66 -12.94 18.32
CA SER A 77 9.33 -11.61 17.81
C SER A 77 8.58 -10.81 18.86
N THR A 78 8.86 -9.52 18.92
CA THR A 78 7.95 -8.52 19.50
C THR A 78 7.25 -7.82 18.34
N LEU A 79 5.94 -8.05 18.20
CA LEU A 79 5.07 -7.32 17.28
C LEU A 79 4.47 -6.12 18.02
N THR A 80 4.59 -4.94 17.44
CA THR A 80 3.96 -3.70 17.88
C THR A 80 3.04 -3.21 16.78
N VAL A 81 1.75 -3.08 17.07
CA VAL A 81 0.75 -2.52 16.16
C VAL A 81 0.41 -1.12 16.65
N SER A 82 0.65 -0.12 15.81
CA SER A 82 0.42 1.29 16.11
C SER A 82 -0.63 1.86 15.18
N LEU A 83 -1.66 2.48 15.76
CA LEU A 83 -2.62 3.30 15.03
C LEU A 83 -2.09 4.73 14.95
N GLN A 84 -1.95 5.23 13.72
CA GLN A 84 -1.61 6.61 13.43
C GLN A 84 -2.84 7.41 13.02
N GLN A 85 -2.85 8.69 13.42
CA GLN A 85 -3.76 9.74 12.99
C GLN A 85 -2.92 10.87 12.39
N ASP A 86 -3.11 11.17 11.12
CA ASP A 86 -2.35 12.18 10.37
C ASP A 86 -0.83 12.04 10.53
N GLY A 87 -0.35 10.78 10.49
CA GLY A 87 1.06 10.41 10.63
C GLY A 87 1.57 10.36 12.08
N THR A 88 0.73 10.66 13.08
CA THR A 88 1.11 10.62 14.50
C THR A 88 0.51 9.41 15.19
N THR A 89 1.33 8.62 15.88
CA THR A 89 0.82 7.48 16.66
C THR A 89 -0.04 7.94 17.83
N ILE A 90 -1.31 7.52 17.85
CA ILE A 90 -2.28 7.84 18.92
C ILE A 90 -2.55 6.64 19.85
N LYS A 91 -2.27 5.42 19.39
CA LYS A 91 -2.45 4.19 20.18
C LYS A 91 -1.48 3.11 19.70
N SER A 92 -1.01 2.28 20.62
CA SER A 92 -0.19 1.10 20.31
C SER A 92 -0.53 -0.08 21.20
N TRP A 93 -0.37 -1.27 20.65
CA TRP A 93 -0.45 -2.55 21.35
C TRP A 93 0.77 -3.40 21.00
N SER A 94 1.14 -4.34 21.86
CA SER A 94 2.30 -5.20 21.58
C SER A 94 2.13 -6.59 22.16
N VAL A 95 2.70 -7.57 21.44
CA VAL A 95 2.74 -8.97 21.83
C VAL A 95 4.11 -9.56 21.56
N TYR A 96 4.57 -10.42 22.46
CA TYR A 96 5.86 -11.10 22.36
C TYR A 96 5.68 -12.62 22.26
N GLY A 97 6.52 -13.28 21.46
CA GLY A 97 6.68 -14.72 21.46
C GLY A 97 7.19 -15.29 20.13
N GLY A 98 7.36 -16.60 20.07
CA GLY A 98 7.67 -17.34 18.84
C GLY A 98 6.42 -17.81 18.09
N GLY A 99 6.60 -18.30 16.87
CA GLY A 99 5.51 -18.78 16.01
C GLY A 99 4.60 -17.66 15.51
N LEU A 100 3.30 -17.94 15.43
CA LEU A 100 2.27 -16.96 15.05
C LEU A 100 1.93 -16.06 16.23
N ARG A 101 1.96 -14.75 16.01
CA ARG A 101 1.44 -13.73 16.94
C ARG A 101 0.56 -12.75 16.18
N THR A 102 -0.51 -12.34 16.84
CA THR A 102 -1.51 -11.44 16.27
C THR A 102 -1.91 -10.41 17.31
N VAL A 103 -2.14 -9.19 16.85
CA VAL A 103 -2.88 -8.15 17.55
C VAL A 103 -4.13 -7.88 16.73
N ASP A 104 -5.29 -7.85 17.39
CA ASP A 104 -6.57 -7.55 16.76
C ASP A 104 -7.40 -6.72 17.75
N GLU A 105 -7.13 -5.42 17.80
CA GLU A 105 -7.60 -4.53 18.86
C GLU A 105 -8.41 -3.37 18.27
N SER A 106 -9.39 -2.88 19.02
CA SER A 106 -10.26 -1.80 18.57
C SER A 106 -9.98 -0.47 19.29
N TYR A 107 -10.11 0.64 18.59
CA TYR A 107 -9.99 1.99 19.15
C TYR A 107 -10.97 2.96 18.50
N THR A 108 -11.65 3.80 19.29
CA THR A 108 -12.58 4.81 18.77
C THR A 108 -11.82 6.03 18.26
N VAL A 109 -12.10 6.42 17.02
CA VAL A 109 -11.44 7.54 16.33
C VAL A 109 -12.41 8.65 15.94
N GLU A 110 -11.89 9.86 15.76
CA GLU A 110 -12.66 11.05 15.39
C GLU A 110 -12.76 11.22 13.87
N LYS A 111 -13.79 11.93 13.42
CA LYS A 111 -13.98 12.22 12.00
C LYS A 111 -13.07 13.34 11.51
N GLY A 112 -12.81 13.38 10.22
CA GLY A 112 -12.03 14.43 9.56
C GLY A 112 -10.52 14.18 9.50
N HIS A 113 -10.09 12.94 9.75
CA HIS A 113 -8.67 12.57 9.84
C HIS A 113 -8.32 11.39 8.93
N SER A 114 -7.02 11.21 8.69
CA SER A 114 -6.49 10.03 8.00
C SER A 114 -5.84 9.08 9.00
N TYR A 115 -6.22 7.81 8.92
CA TYR A 115 -5.76 6.76 9.82
C TYR A 115 -4.99 5.68 9.09
N GLN A 116 -3.97 5.13 9.75
CA GLN A 116 -3.15 4.04 9.23
C GLN A 116 -2.70 3.14 10.39
N VAL A 117 -2.60 1.84 10.14
CA VAL A 117 -1.94 0.91 11.05
C VAL A 117 -0.53 0.63 10.57
N ILE A 118 0.44 0.72 11.48
CA ILE A 118 1.82 0.28 11.24
C ILE A 118 2.11 -0.90 12.16
N ALA A 119 2.41 -2.06 11.59
CA ALA A 119 2.86 -3.25 12.29
C ALA A 119 4.39 -3.30 12.25
N SER A 120 5.05 -2.96 13.36
CA SER A 120 6.50 -3.03 13.52
C SER A 120 6.93 -4.29 14.25
N VAL A 121 8.01 -4.93 13.82
CA VAL A 121 8.53 -6.13 14.46
C VAL A 121 10.03 -6.02 14.75
N VAL A 122 10.41 -6.52 15.93
CA VAL A 122 11.80 -6.82 16.28
C VAL A 122 11.92 -8.31 16.52
N VAL A 123 12.83 -8.97 15.80
CA VAL A 123 13.01 -10.43 15.84
C VAL A 123 14.35 -10.76 16.46
N LYS A 124 14.37 -11.72 17.39
CA LYS A 124 15.57 -12.20 18.08
C LYS A 124 15.80 -13.68 17.86
N ASP A 125 17.06 -14.08 17.77
CA ASP A 125 17.48 -15.47 17.82
C ASP A 125 17.45 -16.03 19.26
N SER A 126 17.78 -17.31 19.43
CA SER A 126 17.84 -17.99 20.73
C SER A 126 18.89 -17.43 21.69
N LYS A 127 19.87 -16.67 21.19
CA LYS A 127 20.89 -15.99 22.00
C LYS A 127 20.45 -14.58 22.41
N GLY A 128 19.27 -14.14 21.98
CA GLY A 128 18.75 -12.80 22.23
C GLY A 128 19.27 -11.72 21.28
N THR A 129 20.01 -12.11 20.23
CA THR A 129 20.54 -11.20 19.21
C THR A 129 19.41 -10.76 18.29
N VAL A 130 19.30 -9.46 18.01
CA VAL A 130 18.33 -8.96 17.04
C VAL A 130 18.79 -9.29 15.62
N VAL A 131 17.96 -10.02 14.88
CA VAL A 131 18.24 -10.47 13.50
C VAL A 131 17.44 -9.72 12.45
N ASP A 132 16.21 -9.29 12.76
CA ASP A 132 15.40 -8.46 11.87
C ASP A 132 14.79 -7.28 12.65
N ARG A 133 14.68 -6.14 11.96
CA ARG A 133 13.83 -4.99 12.32
C ARG A 133 13.12 -4.53 11.06
N THR A 134 11.81 -4.66 11.02
CA THR A 134 11.01 -4.30 9.83
C THR A 134 9.61 -3.86 10.24
N SER A 135 8.88 -3.28 9.30
CA SER A 135 7.51 -2.83 9.49
C SER A 135 6.69 -3.03 8.21
N GLU A 136 5.40 -3.28 8.38
CA GLU A 136 4.42 -3.25 7.31
C GLU A 136 3.33 -2.22 7.63
N GLU A 137 2.83 -1.57 6.58
CA GLU A 137 1.81 -0.54 6.68
C GLU A 137 0.48 -1.02 6.10
N SER A 138 -0.62 -0.66 6.75
CA SER A 138 -1.94 -0.81 6.14
C SER A 138 -2.14 0.25 5.06
N ARG A 139 -3.22 0.09 4.28
CA ARG A 139 -3.79 1.20 3.53
C ARG A 139 -4.22 2.31 4.49
N VAL A 140 -4.09 3.55 4.05
CA VAL A 140 -4.64 4.72 4.75
C VAL A 140 -6.15 4.76 4.55
N GLN A 141 -6.90 5.06 5.61
CA GLN A 141 -8.35 5.24 5.60
C GLN A 141 -8.74 6.57 6.19
N SER A 142 -9.57 7.32 5.49
CA SER A 142 -10.21 8.52 6.03
C SER A 142 -11.48 8.14 6.78
N TYR A 143 -11.71 8.78 7.92
CA TYR A 143 -12.94 8.71 8.70
C TYR A 143 -13.26 10.10 9.21
#